data_AF-A0A9X7AXD0-F1
#
_entry.id   AF-A0A9X7AXD0-F1
#
_cell.length_a   1.000
_cell.length_b   1.000
_cell.length_c   1.000
_cell.angle_alpha   90.00
_cell.angle_beta   90.00
_cell.angle_gamma   90.00
#
_symmetry.space_group_name_H-M   'P 1'
#
loop_
_entity.id
_entity.type
_entity.pdbx_description
1 polymer ?
#
loop_
_entity_poly.entity_id
_entity_poly.type
_entity_poly.pdbx_seq_one_letter_code
_entity_poly.pdbx_strand_id
1 'polypeptide(L)'
;DRIVLQFPFYWYNVPALLKKWLEDILTPGWAYSMDGDKLAKKEFILAITTGGSKDGYQAGGYNWHTISEYTLPIQATITRCQGVFLPSFVVYGTKSLTKIELKNYGKQYVDYIKNYKYVPFAH
;
A
#
# COMPACT_ATOMS: atom_id res chain seq x y z
N ASP A 1 8.82 -10.88 -8.77
CA ASP A 1 7.62 -11.20 -7.97
C ASP A 1 7.10 -9.97 -7.24
N ARG A 2 5.77 -9.78 -7.24
CA ARG A 2 5.09 -8.60 -6.71
C ARG A 2 3.92 -9.02 -5.82
N ILE A 3 3.79 -8.37 -4.67
CA ILE A 3 2.71 -8.56 -3.70
C ILE A 3 1.90 -7.26 -3.64
N VAL A 4 0.59 -7.35 -3.86
CA VAL A 4 -0.31 -6.20 -3.78
C VAL A 4 -1.20 -6.36 -2.55
N LEU A 5 -1.05 -5.46 -1.59
CA LEU A 5 -1.91 -5.38 -0.42
C LEU A 5 -3.06 -4.42 -0.74
N GLN A 6 -4.21 -4.97 -1.13
CA GLN A 6 -5.40 -4.20 -1.47
C GLN A 6 -6.37 -4.13 -0.29
N PHE A 7 -6.71 -2.92 0.18
CA PHE A 7 -7.59 -2.74 1.33
C PHE A 7 -8.29 -1.37 1.37
N PRO A 8 -9.47 -1.29 2.00
CA PRO A 8 -10.07 -0.02 2.37
C PRO A 8 -9.34 0.59 3.58
N PHE A 9 -9.18 1.92 3.54
CA PHE A 9 -8.48 2.66 4.59
C PHE A 9 -9.42 2.91 5.78
N TYR A 10 -9.20 2.17 6.87
CA TYR A 10 -10.02 2.23 8.07
C TYR A 10 -9.26 2.90 9.19
N TRP A 11 -9.80 4.01 9.70
CA TRP A 11 -9.17 4.79 10.79
C TRP A 11 -7.67 5.01 10.59
N TYR A 12 -7.33 5.51 9.40
CA TYR A 12 -5.96 5.83 9.01
C TYR A 12 -5.01 4.62 8.97
N ASN A 13 -5.54 3.40 8.82
CA ASN A 13 -4.77 2.17 8.87
C ASN A 13 -5.35 1.04 7.99
N VAL A 14 -4.67 -0.10 7.98
CA VAL A 14 -5.16 -1.36 7.39
C VAL A 14 -6.33 -1.93 8.21
N PRO A 15 -7.24 -2.72 7.60
CA PRO A 15 -8.24 -3.49 8.35
C PRO A 15 -7.58 -4.49 9.32
N ALA A 16 -8.27 -4.80 10.42
CA ALA A 16 -7.77 -5.70 11.47
C ALA A 16 -7.31 -7.06 10.92
N LEU A 17 -8.02 -7.63 9.93
CA LEU A 17 -7.63 -8.89 9.30
C LEU A 17 -6.27 -8.81 8.60
N LEU A 18 -6.01 -7.71 7.88
CA LEU A 18 -4.71 -7.51 7.24
C LEU A 18 -3.62 -7.25 8.28
N LYS A 19 -3.93 -6.52 9.36
CA LYS A 19 -2.99 -6.35 10.47
C LYS A 19 -2.59 -7.70 11.07
N LYS A 20 -3.56 -8.58 11.32
CA LYS A 20 -3.32 -9.93 11.81
C LYS A 20 -2.50 -10.77 10.83
N TRP A 21 -2.82 -10.69 9.53
CA TRP A 21 -2.03 -11.40 8.51
C TRP A 21 -0.56 -10.96 8.52
N LEU A 22 -0.28 -9.65 8.66
CA LEU A 22 1.09 -9.16 8.77
C LEU A 22 1.80 -9.73 10.01
N GLU A 23 1.11 -9.83 11.14
CA GLU A 23 1.67 -10.38 12.39
C GLU A 23 1.92 -11.89 12.32
N ASP A 24 0.99 -12.65 11.73
CA ASP A 24 1.06 -14.11 11.68
C ASP A 24 2.03 -14.62 10.61
N ILE A 25 2.16 -13.91 9.48
CA ILE A 25 2.95 -14.36 8.32
C ILE A 25 4.37 -13.80 8.35
N LEU A 26 4.55 -12.54 8.77
CA LEU A 26 5.87 -11.93 8.80
C LEU A 26 6.62 -12.35 10.06
N THR A 27 7.10 -13.58 10.09
CA THR A 27 7.77 -14.19 11.25
C THR A 27 9.30 -14.21 11.12
N PRO A 28 10.04 -14.21 12.24
CA PRO A 28 11.48 -14.42 12.23
C PRO A 28 11.86 -15.77 11.60
N GLY A 29 12.97 -15.83 10.87
CA GLY A 29 13.42 -17.05 10.20
C GLY A 29 12.71 -17.35 8.88
N TRP A 30 11.66 -16.59 8.55
CA TRP A 30 10.94 -16.71 7.28
C TRP A 30 10.91 -15.37 6.51
N ALA A 31 10.38 -14.31 7.13
CA ALA A 31 10.28 -12.99 6.50
C ALA A 31 11.47 -12.06 6.84
N TYR A 32 12.06 -12.21 8.03
CA TYR A 32 13.17 -11.39 8.50
C TYR A 32 14.05 -12.14 9.51
N SER A 33 15.14 -11.51 9.97
CA SER A 33 16.17 -12.10 10.85
C SER A 33 17.08 -13.10 10.11
N MET A 34 17.85 -13.89 10.84
CA MET A 34 18.67 -14.97 10.29
C MET A 34 17.81 -15.90 9.42
N ASP A 35 18.26 -16.16 8.19
CA ASP A 35 17.58 -16.99 7.16
C ASP A 35 16.19 -16.51 6.69
N GLY A 36 15.68 -15.40 7.22
CA GLY A 36 14.40 -14.81 6.83
C GLY A 36 14.51 -13.91 5.60
N ASP A 37 14.58 -14.53 4.42
CA ASP A 37 14.80 -13.86 3.13
C ASP A 37 13.67 -14.09 2.11
N LYS A 38 12.56 -14.72 2.51
CA LYS A 38 11.52 -15.17 1.56
C LYS A 38 10.79 -14.02 0.86
N LEU A 39 10.88 -12.81 1.41
CA LEU A 39 10.32 -11.59 0.84
C LEU A 39 11.38 -10.67 0.24
N ALA A 40 12.65 -11.06 0.29
CA ALA A 40 13.76 -10.23 -0.19
C ALA A 40 13.59 -9.90 -1.67
N LYS A 41 13.76 -8.62 -2.01
CA LYS A 41 13.64 -8.06 -3.37
C LYS A 41 12.26 -8.21 -4.03
N LYS A 42 11.26 -8.77 -3.33
CA LYS A 42 9.87 -8.77 -3.84
C LYS A 42 9.32 -7.36 -3.75
N GLU A 43 8.60 -6.96 -4.80
CA GLU A 43 7.95 -5.65 -4.84
C GLU A 43 6.66 -5.68 -4.03
N PHE A 44 6.38 -4.59 -3.31
CA PHE A 44 5.13 -4.40 -2.60
C PHE A 44 4.45 -3.12 -3.05
N ILE A 45 3.16 -3.23 -3.34
CA ILE A 45 2.29 -2.07 -3.62
C ILE A 45 1.15 -2.10 -2.61
N LEU A 46 0.82 -0.95 -2.03
CA LEU A 46 -0.45 -0.77 -1.33
C LEU A 46 -1.49 -0.25 -2.32
N ALA A 47 -2.62 -0.94 -2.42
CA ALA A 47 -3.77 -0.52 -3.23
C ALA A 47 -4.91 -0.11 -2.30
N ILE A 48 -5.05 1.20 -2.08
CA ILE A 48 -5.82 1.78 -0.99
C ILE A 48 -7.07 2.48 -1.52
N THR A 49 -8.22 2.24 -0.91
CA THR A 49 -9.43 3.05 -1.16
C THR A 49 -9.81 3.85 0.08
N THR A 50 -10.08 5.14 -0.08
CA THR A 50 -10.48 6.02 1.03
C THR A 50 -11.92 6.50 0.89
N GLY A 51 -12.55 6.81 2.02
CA GLY A 51 -13.78 7.59 2.06
C GLY A 51 -13.54 9.08 1.85
N GLY A 52 -12.45 9.61 2.41
CA GLY A 52 -12.06 11.01 2.26
C GLY A 52 -11.56 11.34 0.85
N SER A 53 -11.80 12.56 0.41
CA SER A 53 -11.29 13.16 -0.81
C SER A 53 -9.76 13.37 -0.77
N LYS A 54 -9.15 13.54 -1.94
CA LYS A 54 -7.68 13.68 -2.09
C LYS A 54 -7.15 14.93 -1.38
N ASP A 55 -7.87 16.04 -1.49
CA ASP A 55 -7.55 17.33 -0.86
C ASP A 55 -7.65 17.29 0.67
N GLY A 56 -8.31 16.28 1.24
CA GLY A 56 -8.30 16.04 2.68
C GLY A 56 -6.96 15.52 3.22
N TYR A 57 -6.19 14.80 2.40
CA TYR A 57 -4.96 14.10 2.80
C TYR A 57 -3.71 14.91 2.42
N GLN A 58 -3.51 16.02 3.12
CA GLN A 58 -2.35 16.90 2.98
C GLN A 58 -2.26 17.82 4.20
N ALA A 59 -1.13 18.50 4.37
CA ALA A 59 -0.99 19.56 5.37
C ALA A 59 -2.08 20.64 5.19
N GLY A 60 -2.78 20.97 6.27
CA GLY A 60 -3.91 21.90 6.25
C GLY A 60 -5.23 21.32 5.72
N GLY A 61 -5.24 20.07 5.22
CA GLY A 61 -6.46 19.32 4.92
C GLY A 61 -7.07 18.72 6.19
N TYR A 62 -8.34 18.28 6.12
CA TYR A 62 -9.05 17.76 7.30
C TYR A 62 -8.53 16.41 7.83
N ASN A 63 -7.72 15.68 7.05
CA ASN A 63 -6.99 14.50 7.53
C ASN A 63 -5.53 14.82 7.89
N TRP A 64 -5.08 16.08 7.80
CA TRP A 64 -3.77 16.61 8.21
C TRP A 64 -2.51 16.07 7.50
N HIS A 65 -2.52 14.82 7.06
CA HIS A 65 -1.38 14.11 6.49
C HIS A 65 -1.75 13.42 5.19
N THR A 66 -0.75 13.20 4.35
CA THR A 66 -0.86 12.39 3.14
C THR A 66 -1.06 10.91 3.50
N ILE A 67 -1.60 10.14 2.54
CA ILE A 67 -1.66 8.67 2.69
C ILE A 67 -0.27 8.07 2.86
N SER A 68 0.74 8.60 2.17
CA SER A 68 2.12 8.15 2.31
C SER A 68 2.62 8.25 3.75
N GLU A 69 2.38 9.39 4.41
CA GLU A 69 2.72 9.60 5.83
C GLU A 69 2.01 8.59 6.75
N TYR A 70 0.72 8.38 6.56
CA TYR A 70 -0.03 7.40 7.36
C TYR A 70 0.43 5.96 7.15
N THR A 71 0.96 5.64 5.97
CA THR A 71 1.43 4.29 5.64
C THR A 71 2.91 4.03 5.96
N LEU A 72 3.63 4.99 6.56
CA LEU A 72 5.03 4.82 6.96
C LEU A 72 5.28 3.55 7.80
N PRO A 73 4.43 3.15 8.76
CA PRO A 73 4.64 1.91 9.49
C PRO A 73 4.63 0.65 8.61
N ILE A 74 3.79 0.64 7.56
CA ILE A 74 3.71 -0.49 6.61
C ILE A 74 4.95 -0.50 5.71
N GLN A 75 5.38 0.67 5.24
CA GLN A 75 6.63 0.80 4.49
C GLN A 75 7.82 0.30 5.31
N ALA A 76 7.95 0.73 6.56
CA ALA A 76 9.00 0.26 7.46
C ALA A 76 8.95 -1.26 7.68
N THR A 77 7.75 -1.83 7.83
CA THR A 77 7.54 -3.28 7.97
C THR A 77 8.04 -4.05 6.74
N ILE A 78 7.71 -3.57 5.54
CA ILE A 78 8.12 -4.19 4.27
C ILE A 78 9.65 -4.10 4.09
N THR A 79 10.23 -2.92 4.34
CA THR A 79 11.68 -2.72 4.25
C THR A 79 12.43 -3.61 5.26
N ARG A 80 11.89 -3.79 6.48
CA ARG A 80 12.45 -4.72 7.48
C ARG A 80 12.50 -6.16 6.99
N CYS A 81 11.54 -6.55 6.16
CA CYS A 81 11.46 -7.85 5.49
C CYS A 81 12.23 -7.90 4.15
N GLN A 82 13.10 -6.92 3.90
CA GLN A 82 13.92 -6.81 2.68
C GLN A 82 13.11 -6.67 1.38
N GLY A 83 11.83 -6.32 1.50
CA GLY A 83 10.96 -6.04 0.37
C GLY A 83 11.21 -4.66 -0.22
N VAL A 84 10.86 -4.49 -1.49
CA VAL A 84 10.95 -3.22 -2.22
C VAL A 84 9.58 -2.55 -2.18
N PHE A 85 9.46 -1.47 -1.40
CA PHE A 85 8.22 -0.69 -1.32
C PHE A 85 8.09 0.24 -2.53
N LEU A 86 7.04 0.05 -3.33
CA LEU A 86 6.71 0.88 -4.48
C LEU A 86 5.66 1.94 -4.10
N PRO A 87 5.48 3.01 -4.90
CA PRO A 87 4.43 3.98 -4.63
C PRO A 87 3.04 3.31 -4.53
N SER A 88 2.22 3.80 -3.61
CA SER A 88 0.88 3.27 -3.40
C SER A 88 -0.06 3.68 -4.54
N PHE A 89 -0.95 2.78 -4.94
CA PHE A 89 -2.11 3.11 -5.76
C PHE A 89 -3.26 3.52 -4.84
N VAL A 90 -3.75 4.75 -4.96
CA VAL A 90 -4.80 5.26 -4.06
C VAL A 90 -5.99 5.78 -4.84
N VAL A 91 -7.19 5.31 -4.47
CA VAL A 91 -8.47 5.83 -4.95
C VAL A 91 -9.15 6.60 -3.83
N TYR A 92 -9.34 7.90 -4.05
CA TYR A 92 -9.94 8.81 -3.07
C TYR A 92 -11.44 8.98 -3.27
N GLY A 93 -12.16 9.34 -2.20
CA GLY A 93 -13.55 9.78 -2.29
C GLY A 93 -14.50 8.73 -2.86
N THR A 94 -14.30 7.46 -2.53
CA THR A 94 -14.98 6.34 -3.22
C THR A 94 -16.51 6.39 -3.19
N LYS A 95 -17.11 7.04 -2.20
CA LYS A 95 -18.57 7.23 -2.10
C LYS A 95 -19.15 8.17 -3.16
N SER A 96 -18.31 9.03 -3.74
CA SER A 96 -18.72 10.05 -4.71
C SER A 96 -18.41 9.66 -6.16
N LEU A 97 -17.85 8.47 -6.39
CA LEU A 97 -17.46 8.03 -7.74
C LEU A 97 -18.65 7.61 -8.57
N THR A 98 -18.71 8.11 -9.80
CA THR A 98 -19.60 7.60 -10.84
C THR A 98 -19.17 6.20 -11.29
N LYS A 99 -20.08 5.46 -11.94
CA LYS A 99 -19.76 4.15 -12.55
C LYS A 99 -18.64 4.24 -13.60
N ILE A 100 -18.55 5.37 -14.30
CA ILE A 100 -17.52 5.60 -15.34
C ILE A 100 -16.16 5.79 -14.67
N GLU A 101 -16.07 6.63 -13.64
CA GLU A 101 -14.83 6.85 -12.88
C GLU A 101 -14.37 5.56 -12.21
N LEU A 102 -15.29 4.81 -11.58
CA LEU A 102 -14.97 3.51 -10.99
C LEU A 102 -14.39 2.54 -12.02
N LYS A 103 -14.97 2.46 -13.22
CA LYS A 103 -14.46 1.63 -14.32
C LYS A 103 -13.08 2.10 -14.79
N ASN A 104 -12.84 3.40 -14.83
CA ASN A 104 -11.55 3.96 -15.20
C ASN A 104 -10.47 3.66 -14.14
N TYR A 105 -10.79 3.80 -12.84
CA TYR A 105 -9.89 3.38 -11.77
C TYR A 105 -9.58 1.89 -11.84
N GLY A 106 -10.55 1.04 -12.19
CA GLY A 106 -10.32 -0.38 -12.41
C GLY A 106 -9.28 -0.67 -13.50
N LYS A 107 -9.33 0.07 -14.63
CA LYS A 107 -8.32 -0.05 -15.69
C LYS A 107 -6.95 0.44 -15.23
N GLN A 108 -6.91 1.64 -14.64
CA GLN A 108 -5.67 2.22 -14.11
C GLN A 108 -5.01 1.31 -13.07
N TYR A 109 -5.81 0.66 -12.21
CA TYR A 109 -5.32 -0.28 -11.21
C TYR A 109 -4.65 -1.49 -11.87
N VAL A 110 -5.29 -2.11 -12.86
CA VAL A 110 -4.74 -3.24 -13.61
C VAL A 110 -3.44 -2.85 -14.31
N ASP A 111 -3.41 -1.69 -14.96
CA ASP A 111 -2.21 -1.20 -15.64
C ASP A 111 -1.08 -0.95 -14.63
N TYR A 112 -1.41 -0.35 -13.47
CA TYR A 112 -0.45 -0.03 -12.42
C TYR A 112 0.21 -1.30 -11.85
N ILE A 113 -0.58 -2.29 -11.45
CA ILE A 113 -0.04 -3.52 -10.82
C ILE A 113 0.67 -4.45 -11.80
N LYS A 114 0.41 -4.34 -13.10
CA LYS A 114 1.10 -5.11 -14.14
C LYS A 114 2.36 -4.44 -14.68
N ASN A 115 2.51 -3.13 -14.51
CA ASN A 115 3.65 -2.42 -15.06
C ASN A 115 4.93 -2.70 -14.25
N TYR A 116 5.91 -3.32 -14.89
CA TYR A 116 7.21 -3.70 -14.30
C TYR A 116 8.25 -2.56 -14.26
N LYS A 117 7.91 -1.34 -14.70
CA LYS A 117 8.89 -0.25 -14.89
C LYS A 117 9.24 0.58 -13.65
N TYR A 118 8.83 0.18 -12.45
CA TYR A 118 9.26 0.91 -11.25
C TYR A 118 10.61 0.40 -10.75
N VAL A 119 11.68 1.02 -11.24
CA VAL A 119 13.02 0.88 -10.65
C VAL A 119 13.08 1.83 -9.45
N PRO A 120 13.24 1.36 -8.21
CA PRO A 120 13.49 2.25 -7.09
C PRO A 120 14.80 2.99 -7.37
N PHE A 121 14.86 4.28 -7.05
CA PHE A 121 16.13 5.01 -7.07
C PHE A 121 17.16 4.20 -6.27
N ALA A 122 18.22 3.77 -6.95
CA ALA A 122 19.37 3.15 -6.32
C ALA A 122 19.93 4.16 -5.30
N HIS A 123 20.02 3.74 -4.04
CA HIS A 123 20.86 4.39 -3.04
C HIS A 123 22.29 3.86 -3.18
#